data_AF-A0A5B2W0E5-F1
#
_entry.id   AF-A0A5B2W0E5-F1
#
_cell.length_a   1.000
_cell.length_b   1.000
_cell.length_c   1.000
_cell.angle_alpha   90.00
_cell.angle_beta   90.00
_cell.angle_gamma   90.00
#
_symmetry.space_group_name_H-M   'P 1'
#
loop_
_entity.id
_entity.type
_entity.pdbx_description
1 polymer ?
#
loop_
_entity_poly.entity_id
_entity_poly.type
_entity_poly.pdbx_seq_one_letter_code
_entity_poly.pdbx_strand_id
1 'polypeptide(L)' 'MLHRKSEGGAVVLYTKAETTAFNVDFIVNVPIAVSFDMNELTAFVNSYKLASKTFKVKIV' A
#
# COMPACT_ATOMS: atom_id res chain seq x y z
N MET A 1 -45.26 -1.57 6.86
CA MET A 1 -43.95 -1.25 7.44
C MET A 1 -43.37 -0.13 6.60
N LEU A 2 -43.20 1.07 7.17
CA LEU A 2 -42.83 2.29 6.45
C LEU A 2 -41.32 2.51 6.57
N HIS A 3 -40.55 2.07 5.58
CA HIS A 3 -39.16 2.48 5.40
C HIS A 3 -39.10 3.41 4.18
N ARG A 4 -38.32 4.49 4.27
CA ARG A 4 -38.10 5.38 3.13
C ARG A 4 -37.09 4.71 2.20
N LYS A 5 -37.31 4.76 0.88
CA LYS A 5 -36.43 4.16 -0.15
C LYS A 5 -34.94 4.52 -0.01
N SER A 6 -34.61 5.59 0.70
CA SER A 6 -33.25 6.07 0.98
C SER A 6 -32.51 5.25 2.05
N GLU A 7 -33.17 4.35 2.77
CA GLU A 7 -32.60 3.63 3.91
C GLU A 7 -31.89 2.31 3.53
N GLY A 8 -31.85 1.97 2.22
CA GLY A 8 -31.26 0.72 1.71
C GLY A 8 -29.84 0.83 1.15
N GLY A 9 -29.23 2.02 1.14
CA GLY A 9 -27.86 2.21 0.68
C GLY A 9 -26.89 2.03 1.82
N ALA A 10 -25.96 1.07 1.73
CA ALA A 10 -24.85 0.97 2.67
C ALA A 10 -24.13 2.32 2.74
N VAL A 11 -24.16 2.97 3.91
CA VAL A 11 -23.41 4.20 4.14
C VAL A 11 -21.94 3.80 4.20
N VAL A 12 -21.22 4.02 3.10
CA VAL A 12 -19.78 3.82 3.02
C VAL A 12 -19.14 4.90 3.89
N LEU A 13 -18.82 4.55 5.14
CA LEU A 13 -18.29 5.49 6.13
C LEU A 13 -16.91 6.04 5.76
N TYR A 14 -16.14 5.30 4.95
CA TYR A 14 -14.81 5.70 4.50
C TYR A 14 -14.56 5.20 3.07
N THR A 15 -13.99 6.06 2.24
CA THR A 15 -13.46 5.70 0.93
C THR A 15 -12.12 4.97 1.09
N LYS A 16 -11.78 4.10 0.12
CA LYS A 16 -10.46 3.42 0.10
C LYS A 16 -9.27 4.40 0.15
N ALA A 17 -9.48 5.65 -0.27
CA ALA A 17 -8.46 6.69 -0.21
C ALA A 17 -8.21 7.20 1.22
N GLU A 18 -9.18 7.07 2.13
CA GLU A 18 -9.09 7.53 3.53
C GLU A 18 -8.47 6.48 4.47
N THR A 19 -8.36 5.21 4.04
CA THR A 19 -7.73 4.12 4.81
C THR A 19 -6.20 4.04 4.62
N THR A 20 -5.55 5.21 4.59
CA THR A 20 -4.14 5.49 4.25
C THR A 20 -3.05 4.78 5.07
N ALA A 21 -3.32 3.64 5.71
CA ALA A 21 -2.34 2.99 6.57
C ALA A 21 -1.26 2.22 5.79
N PHE A 22 -1.58 1.34 4.84
CA PHE A 22 -0.55 0.60 4.09
C PHE A 22 -1.04 0.18 2.71
N ASN A 23 -0.74 1.00 1.70
CA ASN A 23 -1.04 0.69 0.28
C ASN A 23 0.07 -0.15 -0.37
N VAL A 24 0.91 -0.80 0.44
CA VAL A 24 2.01 -1.64 0.00
C VAL A 24 1.97 -2.96 0.77
N ASP A 25 2.27 -4.06 0.09
CA ASP A 25 2.25 -5.40 0.68
C ASP A 25 3.41 -5.61 1.67
N PHE A 26 4.56 -4.96 1.46
CA PHE A 26 5.72 -5.06 2.35
C PHE A 26 6.65 -3.84 2.28
N ILE A 27 7.55 -3.73 3.26
CA ILE A 27 8.53 -2.64 3.36
C ILE A 27 9.94 -3.23 3.36
N VAL A 28 10.82 -2.67 2.54
CA VAL A 28 12.24 -3.00 2.51
C VAL A 28 12.98 -1.97 3.35
N ASN A 29 13.48 -2.38 4.52
CA ASN A 29 14.25 -1.51 5.40
C ASN A 29 15.74 -1.59 5.04
N VAL A 30 16.35 -0.44 4.75
CA VAL A 30 17.77 -0.35 4.39
C VAL A 30 18.49 0.49 5.45
N PRO A 31 19.57 -0.03 6.07
CA PRO A 31 20.34 0.73 7.05
C PRO A 31 20.95 1.99 6.43
N ILE A 32 20.95 3.13 7.15
CA ILE A 32 21.55 4.39 6.66
C ILE A 32 23.04 4.28 6.31
N ALA A 33 23.76 3.33 6.92
CA ALA A 33 25.17 3.09 6.65
C ALA A 33 25.43 2.43 5.29
N VAL A 34 24.39 1.87 4.66
CA VAL A 34 24.49 1.20 3.35
C VAL A 34 24.18 2.23 2.27
N SER A 35 25.17 2.49 1.40
CA SER A 35 24.94 3.25 0.18
C SER A 35 24.31 2.33 -0.87
N PHE A 36 23.25 2.81 -1.51
CA PHE A 36 22.56 2.08 -2.58
C PHE A 36 21.97 3.05 -3.60
N ASP A 37 21.82 2.60 -4.83
CA ASP A 37 21.02 3.29 -5.82
C ASP A 37 19.55 2.84 -5.72
N MET A 38 18.63 3.80 -5.72
CA MET A 38 17.21 3.53 -5.55
C MET A 38 16.63 2.77 -6.76
N ASN A 39 17.10 3.05 -7.98
CA ASN A 39 16.60 2.39 -9.19
C ASN A 39 17.09 0.95 -9.25
N GLU A 40 18.37 0.70 -8.92
CA GLU A 40 18.94 -0.65 -8.86
C GLU A 40 18.26 -1.51 -7.79
N LEU A 41 18.09 -0.96 -6.57
CA LEU A 41 17.38 -1.67 -5.50
C LEU A 41 15.93 -1.97 -5.90
N THR A 42 15.26 -1.02 -6.56
CA THR A 42 13.87 -1.21 -7.01
C THR A 42 13.79 -2.30 -8.08
N ALA A 43 14.69 -2.30 -9.06
CA ALA A 43 14.77 -3.32 -10.10
C ALA A 43 15.06 -4.71 -9.50
N PHE A 44 15.98 -4.79 -8.54
CA PHE A 44 16.30 -6.01 -7.83
C PHE A 44 15.08 -6.55 -7.07
N VAL A 45 14.38 -5.73 -6.28
CA VAL A 45 13.19 -6.19 -5.57
C VAL A 45 12.08 -6.59 -6.56
N ASN A 46 11.95 -5.88 -7.68
CA ASN A 46 10.99 -6.22 -8.73
C ASN A 46 11.27 -7.57 -9.40
N SER A 47 12.53 -8.01 -9.52
CA SER A 47 12.86 -9.31 -10.12
C SER A 47 12.52 -10.50 -9.23
N TYR A 48 12.42 -10.30 -7.91
CA TYR A 48 12.12 -11.37 -6.95
C TYR A 48 10.72 -11.32 -6.37
N LYS A 49 10.07 -10.14 -6.34
CA LYS A 49 8.70 -10.03 -5.85
C LYS A 49 7.72 -10.71 -6.82
N LEU A 50 6.60 -11.18 -6.28
CA LEU A 50 5.46 -11.57 -7.11
C LEU A 50 4.89 -10.34 -7.84
N ALA A 51 4.44 -10.52 -9.09
CA ALA A 51 3.99 -9.43 -9.95
C ALA A 51 2.89 -8.55 -9.31
N SER A 52 1.97 -9.17 -8.58
CA SER A 52 0.85 -8.49 -7.90
C SER A 52 1.22 -7.79 -6.60
N LYS A 53 2.45 -7.96 -6.10
CA LYS A 53 2.90 -7.39 -4.83
C LYS A 53 3.51 -6.01 -5.03
N THR A 54 3.22 -5.11 -4.11
CA THR A 54 3.70 -3.74 -4.07
C THR A 54 4.58 -3.55 -2.85
N PHE A 55 5.58 -2.68 -2.92
CA PHE A 55 6.50 -2.47 -1.81
C PHE A 55 6.95 -1.02 -1.72
N LYS A 56 7.51 -0.67 -0.57
CA LYS A 56 8.17 0.62 -0.34
C LYS A 56 9.54 0.41 0.28
N VAL A 57 10.52 1.19 -0.14
CA VAL A 57 11.83 1.24 0.51
C VAL A 57 11.80 2.29 1.63
N LYS A 58 12.32 1.93 2.80
CA LYS A 58 12.48 2.82 3.95
C LYS A 58 13.91 2.76 4.45
N ILE A 59 14.54 3.91 4.65
CA ILE A 59 15.86 3.99 5.29
C ILE A 59 15.64 3.99 6.80
N VAL A 60 16.39 3.15 7.51
CA VAL A 60 16.32 2.98 8.98
C VAL A 60 17.68 3.09 9.66
#